data_AF-A0A7C3KSM8-F1
#
_entry.id   AF-A0A7C3KSM8-F1
#
_cell.length_a   1.000
_cell.length_b   1.000
_cell.length_c   1.000
_cell.angle_alpha   90.00
_cell.angle_beta   90.00
_cell.angle_gamma   90.00
#
_symmetry.space_group_name_H-M   'P 1'
#
loop_
_entity.id
_entity.type
_entity.pdbx_description
1 polymer ?
#
loop_
_entity_poly.entity_id
_entity_poly.type
_entity_poly.pdbx_seq_one_letter_code
_entity_poly.pdbx_strand_id
1 'polypeptide(L)'
;MLNKRFFISWIVSSVVMFALSYVWHGILLNDFKMLTIPQGVFLSFAGVAYLLIGALVTRLFSLEYFTKLSRHLFLRGLLVGAVCGFMIFIVTIVTGVSFTKNSTSAFILVDMTWQLIEQAIGGFAVGVVHAFVWDDSMIHPSDMD
;
A
#
# COMPACT_ATOMS: atom_id res chain seq x y z
N MET A 1 -19.23 4.47 -4.93
CA MET A 1 -19.06 5.73 -5.67
C MET A 1 -17.70 6.31 -5.30
N LEU A 2 -16.96 6.90 -6.24
CA LEU A 2 -15.68 7.55 -5.95
C LEU A 2 -15.98 8.87 -5.21
N ASN A 3 -15.68 8.94 -3.91
CA ASN A 3 -15.95 10.10 -3.05
C ASN A 3 -14.64 10.80 -2.64
N LYS A 4 -14.74 12.01 -2.07
CA LYS A 4 -13.57 12.77 -1.59
C LYS A 4 -12.69 11.93 -0.66
N ARG A 5 -13.33 11.15 0.22
CA ARG A 5 -12.68 10.25 1.16
C ARG A 5 -11.80 9.22 0.45
N PHE A 6 -12.30 8.56 -0.60
CA PHE A 6 -11.53 7.61 -1.41
C PHE A 6 -10.28 8.25 -2.01
N PHE A 7 -10.41 9.41 -2.67
CA PHE A 7 -9.27 10.06 -3.32
C PHE A 7 -8.20 10.49 -2.31
N ILE A 8 -8.60 11.08 -1.18
CA ILE A 8 -7.65 11.49 -0.14
C ILE A 8 -6.96 10.26 0.46
N SER A 9 -7.73 9.21 0.79
CA SER A 9 -7.17 7.96 1.32
C SER A 9 -6.19 7.32 0.36
N TRP A 10 -6.53 7.29 -0.92
CA TRP A 10 -5.68 6.77 -1.98
C TRP A 10 -4.34 7.50 -2.05
N ILE A 11 -4.36 8.84 -2.18
CA ILE A 11 -3.13 9.61 -2.31
C ILE A 11 -2.28 9.51 -1.05
N VAL A 12 -2.88 9.67 0.14
CA VAL A 12 -2.15 9.56 1.41
C VAL A 12 -1.51 8.18 1.58
N SER A 13 -2.28 7.11 1.33
CA SER A 13 -1.76 5.74 1.39
C SER A 13 -0.59 5.52 0.44
N SER A 14 -0.72 5.98 -0.81
CA SER A 14 0.32 5.85 -1.83
C SER A 14 1.61 6.56 -1.43
N VAL A 15 1.50 7.80 -0.94
CA VAL A 15 2.65 8.60 -0.49
C VAL A 15 3.34 7.95 0.71
N VAL A 16 2.58 7.48 1.69
CA VAL A 16 3.12 6.81 2.88
C VAL A 16 3.89 5.55 2.50
N MET A 17 3.30 4.68 1.67
CA MET A 17 3.95 3.45 1.24
C MET A 17 5.20 3.73 0.39
N PHE A 18 5.12 4.68 -0.55
CA PHE A 18 6.27 5.08 -1.38
C PHE A 18 7.42 5.65 -0.53
N ALA A 19 7.11 6.46 0.48
CA ALA A 19 8.11 7.01 1.39
C ALA A 19 8.79 5.90 2.22
N LEU A 20 8.02 4.93 2.72
CA LEU A 20 8.58 3.77 3.43
C LEU A 20 9.48 2.93 2.53
N SER A 21 9.05 2.67 1.31
CA SER A 21 9.84 1.99 0.28
C SER A 21 11.16 2.69 0.00
N TYR A 22 11.11 4.02 -0.17
CA TYR A 22 12.29 4.84 -0.38
C TYR A 22 13.25 4.79 0.81
N VAL A 23 12.73 4.84 2.04
CA VAL A 23 13.55 4.71 3.25
C VAL A 23 14.23 3.33 3.29
N TRP A 24 13.49 2.27 2.98
CA TRP A 24 14.03 0.90 2.96
C TRP A 24 15.12 0.72 1.91
N HIS A 25 14.81 0.96 0.65
CA HIS A 25 15.71 0.69 -0.46
C HIS A 25 16.80 1.77 -0.61
N GLY A 26 16.44 3.04 -0.47
CA GLY A 26 17.36 4.16 -0.65
C GLY A 26 18.29 4.43 0.54
N ILE A 27 17.82 4.24 1.78
CA ILE A 27 18.58 4.61 2.98
C ILE A 27 19.11 3.38 3.70
N LEU A 28 18.24 2.42 4.05
CA LEU A 28 18.61 1.29 4.91
C LEU A 28 19.42 0.23 4.17
N LEU A 29 18.92 -0.23 3.03
CA LEU A 29 19.61 -1.19 2.16
C LEU A 29 20.61 -0.52 1.22
N ASN A 30 20.33 0.74 0.85
CA ASN A 30 21.14 1.52 -0.09
C ASN A 30 21.37 0.78 -1.43
N ASP A 31 20.37 0.01 -1.84
CA ASP A 31 20.43 -0.87 -3.02
C ASP A 31 20.17 -0.10 -4.33
N PHE A 32 19.72 1.16 -4.25
CA PHE A 32 19.62 2.07 -5.40
C PHE A 32 20.96 2.26 -6.13
N LYS A 33 22.10 2.08 -5.46
CA LYS A 33 23.44 2.09 -6.09
C LYS A 33 23.66 0.94 -7.07
N MET A 34 22.87 -0.12 -6.96
CA MET A 34 22.95 -1.31 -7.81
C MET A 34 21.98 -1.24 -9.01
N LEU A 35 21.21 -0.16 -9.15
CA LEU A 35 20.30 0.04 -10.28
C LEU A 35 21.09 0.15 -11.58
N THR A 36 20.64 -0.60 -12.58
CA THR A 36 21.16 -0.52 -13.95
C THR A 36 20.49 0.59 -14.77
N ILE A 37 19.34 1.09 -14.31
CA ILE A 37 18.59 2.19 -14.92
C ILE A 37 18.77 3.49 -14.12
N PRO A 38 18.62 4.67 -14.75
CA PRO A 38 18.72 5.94 -14.04
C PRO A 38 17.72 6.00 -12.87
N GLN A 39 18.20 6.41 -11.69
CA GLN A 39 17.39 6.41 -10.46
C GLN A 39 16.08 7.18 -10.63
N GLY A 40 16.08 8.32 -11.34
CA GLY A 40 14.86 9.10 -11.59
C GLY A 40 13.81 8.31 -12.40
N VAL A 41 14.23 7.47 -13.34
CA VAL A 41 13.33 6.62 -14.13
C VAL A 41 12.74 5.53 -13.23
N PHE A 42 13.58 4.86 -12.44
CA PHE A 42 13.13 3.86 -11.46
C PHE A 42 12.11 4.45 -10.48
N LEU A 43 12.42 5.59 -9.85
CA LEU A 43 11.53 6.25 -8.89
C LEU A 43 10.22 6.72 -9.52
N SER A 44 10.23 7.10 -10.80
CA SER A 44 9.01 7.46 -11.53
C SER A 44 8.09 6.25 -11.71
N PHE A 45 8.63 5.11 -12.16
CA PHE A 45 7.86 3.87 -12.29
C PHE A 45 7.39 3.34 -10.93
N ALA A 46 8.25 3.40 -9.91
CA ALA A 46 7.87 3.07 -8.55
C ALA A 46 6.71 3.96 -8.07
N GLY A 47 6.79 5.28 -8.28
CA GLY A 47 5.71 6.21 -7.94
C GLY A 47 4.37 5.82 -8.58
N VAL A 48 4.38 5.47 -9.87
CA VAL A 48 3.18 4.96 -10.56
C VAL A 48 2.70 3.64 -9.95
N ALA A 49 3.59 2.70 -9.66
CA ALA A 49 3.24 1.43 -9.02
C ALA A 49 2.58 1.67 -7.65
N TYR A 50 3.14 2.55 -6.82
CA TYR A 50 2.57 2.88 -5.51
C TYR A 50 1.23 3.61 -5.60
N LEU A 51 0.99 4.43 -6.62
CA LEU A 51 -0.34 4.96 -6.91
C LEU A 51 -1.33 3.84 -7.21
N LEU A 52 -0.96 2.85 -8.04
CA LEU A 52 -1.84 1.71 -8.33
C LEU A 52 -2.11 0.86 -7.08
N ILE A 53 -1.07 0.60 -6.28
CA ILE A 53 -1.17 -0.14 -5.03
C ILE A 53 -2.06 0.60 -4.03
N GLY A 54 -1.89 1.91 -3.85
CA GLY A 54 -2.73 2.70 -2.94
C GLY A 54 -4.20 2.72 -3.37
N ALA A 55 -4.46 2.76 -4.68
CA ALA A 55 -5.82 2.67 -5.21
C ALA A 55 -6.43 1.29 -4.88
N LEU A 56 -5.66 0.23 -5.07
CA LEU A 56 -6.07 -1.14 -4.75
C LEU A 56 -6.37 -1.31 -3.25
N VAL A 57 -5.46 -0.89 -2.36
CA VAL A 57 -5.64 -0.97 -0.90
C VAL A 57 -6.89 -0.21 -0.47
N THR A 58 -7.09 1.01 -0.97
CA THR A 58 -8.25 1.84 -0.65
C THR A 58 -9.56 1.22 -1.17
N ARG A 59 -9.52 0.60 -2.36
CA ARG A 59 -10.67 -0.09 -2.93
C ARG A 59 -11.04 -1.33 -2.14
N LEU A 60 -10.06 -2.17 -1.79
CA LEU A 60 -10.26 -3.38 -0.97
C LEU A 60 -10.79 -3.04 0.41
N PHE A 61 -10.29 -1.97 1.03
CA PHE A 61 -10.77 -1.48 2.33
C PHE A 61 -12.27 -1.13 2.34
N SER A 62 -12.78 -0.69 1.19
CA SER A 62 -14.18 -0.32 1.01
C SER A 62 -15.08 -1.49 0.59
N LEU A 63 -14.54 -2.70 0.41
CA LEU A 63 -15.35 -3.88 0.09
C LEU A 63 -16.10 -4.38 1.33
N GLU A 64 -17.32 -4.86 1.11
CA GLU A 64 -18.19 -5.37 2.18
C GLU A 64 -17.56 -6.56 2.92
N TYR A 65 -16.82 -7.42 2.20
CA TYR A 65 -16.10 -8.56 2.77
C TYR A 65 -15.16 -8.16 3.91
N PHE A 66 -14.32 -7.14 3.70
CA PHE A 66 -13.38 -6.68 4.72
C PHE A 66 -14.06 -5.87 5.83
N THR A 67 -15.23 -5.31 5.56
CA THR A 67 -16.07 -4.66 6.58
C THR A 67 -16.68 -5.68 7.54
N LYS A 68 -17.00 -6.89 7.05
CA LYS A 68 -17.44 -8.01 7.89
C LYS A 68 -16.29 -8.57 8.72
N LEU A 69 -15.05 -8.55 8.20
CA LEU A 69 -13.87 -9.06 8.90
C LEU A 69 -13.51 -8.20 10.13
N SER A 70 -13.59 -6.87 10.04
CA SER A 70 -13.37 -6.00 11.18
C SER A 70 -14.16 -4.69 11.08
N ARG A 71 -14.90 -4.37 12.14
CA ARG A 71 -15.60 -3.08 12.28
C ARG A 71 -14.67 -1.94 12.68
N HIS A 72 -13.51 -2.24 13.27
CA HIS A 72 -12.53 -1.24 13.65
C HIS A 72 -11.75 -0.77 12.42
N LEU A 73 -11.94 0.50 12.04
CA LEU A 73 -11.34 1.10 10.83
C LEU A 73 -9.83 0.89 10.74
N PHE A 74 -9.10 1.08 11.84
CA PHE A 74 -7.64 0.94 11.87
C PHE A 74 -7.19 -0.51 11.68
N LEU A 75 -7.83 -1.45 12.39
CA LEU A 75 -7.50 -2.87 12.28
C LEU A 75 -7.87 -3.42 10.90
N ARG A 76 -9.01 -3.00 10.35
CA ARG A 76 -9.39 -3.31 8.96
C ARG A 76 -8.34 -2.82 7.98
N GLY A 77 -7.83 -1.60 8.19
CA GLY A 77 -6.78 -1.00 7.37
C GLY A 77 -5.51 -1.84 7.38
N LEU A 78 -5.02 -2.18 8.57
CA LEU A 78 -3.84 -3.03 8.75
C LEU A 78 -4.00 -4.40 8.07
N LEU A 79 -5.13 -5.08 8.25
CA LEU A 79 -5.38 -6.40 7.67
C LEU A 79 -5.46 -6.35 6.14
N VAL A 80 -6.22 -5.41 5.58
CA VAL A 80 -6.32 -5.23 4.12
C VAL A 80 -4.95 -4.91 3.53
N GLY A 81 -4.21 -4.01 4.18
CA GLY A 81 -2.86 -3.67 3.81
C GLY A 81 -1.93 -4.89 3.81
N ALA A 82 -1.88 -5.64 4.91
CA ALA A 82 -1.03 -6.83 5.03
C ALA A 82 -1.35 -7.89 3.97
N VAL A 83 -2.63 -8.16 3.71
CA VAL A 83 -3.06 -9.09 2.64
C VAL A 83 -2.60 -8.58 1.27
N CYS A 84 -2.76 -7.28 0.99
CA CYS A 84 -2.29 -6.68 -0.25
C CYS A 84 -0.76 -6.76 -0.38
N GLY A 85 -0.01 -6.51 0.70
CA GLY A 85 1.44 -6.61 0.75
C GLY A 85 1.93 -8.02 0.45
N PHE A 86 1.28 -9.04 1.03
CA PHE A 86 1.57 -10.44 0.73
C PHE A 86 1.34 -10.77 -0.76
N MET A 87 0.25 -10.29 -1.35
CA MET A 87 -0.02 -10.50 -2.78
C MET A 87 1.01 -9.80 -3.68
N ILE A 88 1.43 -8.58 -3.33
CA ILE A 88 2.48 -7.86 -4.06
C ILE A 88 3.81 -8.59 -3.94
N PHE A 89 4.15 -9.10 -2.76
CA PHE A 89 5.35 -9.91 -2.55
C PHE A 89 5.38 -11.15 -3.46
N ILE A 90 4.25 -11.85 -3.62
CA ILE A 90 4.15 -12.98 -4.56
C ILE A 90 4.42 -12.51 -6.00
N VAL A 91 3.93 -11.34 -6.40
CA VAL A 91 4.20 -10.81 -7.73
C VAL A 91 5.67 -10.44 -7.89
N THR A 92 6.29 -9.78 -6.91
CA THR A 92 7.70 -9.36 -7.00
C THR A 92 8.65 -10.56 -7.03
N ILE A 93 8.38 -11.62 -6.26
CA ILE A 93 9.19 -12.84 -6.28
C ILE A 93 9.04 -13.61 -7.60
N VAL A 94 7.83 -13.71 -8.15
CA VAL A 94 7.58 -14.41 -9.44
C VAL A 94 8.17 -13.62 -10.62
N THR A 95 8.12 -12.30 -10.58
CA THR A 95 8.68 -11.44 -11.64
C THR A 95 10.19 -11.27 -11.54
N GLY A 96 10.81 -11.74 -10.45
CA GLY A 96 12.25 -11.61 -10.23
C GLY A 96 12.71 -10.17 -9.98
N VAL A 97 11.81 -9.26 -9.60
CA VAL A 97 12.11 -7.86 -9.27
C VAL A 97 12.67 -7.76 -7.84
N SER A 98 13.58 -8.68 -7.47
CA SER A 98 14.32 -8.60 -6.21
C SER A 98 15.72 -8.04 -6.46
N PHE A 99 16.12 -7.07 -5.64
CA PHE A 99 17.45 -6.45 -5.69
C PHE A 99 18.56 -7.38 -5.17
N THR A 100 18.24 -8.60 -4.72
CA THR A 100 19.22 -9.56 -4.21
C THR A 100 19.66 -10.56 -5.28
N LYS A 101 20.90 -10.45 -5.76
CA LYS A 101 21.51 -11.41 -6.71
C LYS A 101 21.79 -12.80 -6.12
N ASN A 102 21.84 -12.92 -4.79
CA ASN A 102 22.06 -14.15 -4.03
C ASN A 102 20.95 -14.30 -2.99
N SER A 103 19.73 -14.64 -3.43
CA SER A 103 18.55 -14.71 -2.56
C SER A 103 18.61 -15.93 -1.65
N THR A 104 19.37 -15.83 -0.56
CA THR A 104 19.23 -16.73 0.59
C THR A 104 17.80 -16.64 1.11
N SER A 105 17.25 -17.74 1.62
CA SER A 105 15.90 -17.78 2.23
C SER A 105 15.67 -16.67 3.28
N ALA A 106 16.72 -16.25 3.97
CA ALA A 106 16.69 -15.13 4.91
C ALA A 106 16.33 -13.78 4.25
N PHE A 107 16.91 -13.45 3.09
CA PHE A 107 16.60 -12.20 2.38
C PHE A 107 15.18 -12.19 1.86
N ILE A 108 14.69 -13.33 1.35
CA ILE A 108 13.31 -13.49 0.92
C ILE A 108 12.33 -13.23 2.08
N LEU A 109 12.63 -13.76 3.26
CA LEU A 109 11.79 -13.56 4.44
C LEU A 109 11.79 -12.10 4.91
N VAL A 110 12.93 -11.43 4.84
CA VAL A 110 13.06 -10.00 5.17
C VAL A 110 12.26 -9.14 4.19
N ASP A 111 12.39 -9.39 2.88
CA ASP A 111 11.63 -8.68 1.84
C ASP A 111 10.12 -8.90 2.01
N MET A 112 9.70 -10.15 2.25
CA MET A 112 8.30 -10.47 2.53
C MET A 112 7.80 -9.70 3.74
N THR A 113 8.55 -9.72 4.85
CA THR A 113 8.15 -9.05 6.09
C THR A 113 8.04 -7.55 5.88
N TRP A 114 9.00 -6.96 5.16
CA TRP A 114 8.95 -5.54 4.83
C TRP A 114 7.74 -5.19 3.96
N GLN A 115 7.43 -5.99 2.94
CA GLN A 115 6.24 -5.81 2.11
C GLN A 115 4.95 -5.90 2.95
N LEU A 116 4.87 -6.82 3.91
CA LEU A 116 3.70 -6.88 4.79
C LEU A 116 3.57 -5.61 5.65
N ILE A 117 4.67 -5.14 6.24
CA ILE A 117 4.70 -3.94 7.09
C ILE A 117 4.35 -2.69 6.28
N GLU A 118 4.97 -2.51 5.13
CA GLU A 118 4.80 -1.35 4.26
C GLU A 118 3.34 -1.18 3.84
N GLN A 119 2.73 -2.23 3.28
CA GLN A 119 1.33 -2.15 2.87
C GLN A 119 0.37 -2.14 4.06
N ALA A 120 0.69 -2.78 5.20
CA ALA A 120 -0.11 -2.65 6.42
C ALA A 120 -0.18 -1.19 6.90
N ILE A 121 0.96 -0.48 6.93
CA ILE A 121 1.00 0.94 7.29
C ILE A 121 0.23 1.78 6.24
N GLY A 122 0.36 1.45 4.96
CA GLY A 122 -0.44 2.07 3.90
C GLY A 122 -1.94 1.89 4.11
N GLY A 123 -2.40 0.70 4.49
CA GLY A 123 -3.79 0.42 4.81
C GLY A 123 -4.26 1.07 6.11
N PHE A 124 -3.38 1.16 7.12
CA PHE A 124 -3.65 1.93 8.33
C PHE A 124 -3.89 3.41 8.00
N ALA A 125 -3.10 4.00 7.10
CA ALA A 125 -3.29 5.38 6.64
C ALA A 125 -4.67 5.57 5.98
N VAL A 126 -5.15 4.60 5.20
CA VAL A 126 -6.53 4.61 4.68
C VAL A 126 -7.54 4.65 5.82
N GLY A 127 -7.37 3.80 6.85
CA GLY A 127 -8.21 3.78 8.03
C GLY A 127 -8.25 5.12 8.79
N VAL A 128 -7.11 5.77 8.95
CA VAL A 128 -6.98 7.12 9.55
C VAL A 128 -7.75 8.15 8.74
N VAL A 129 -7.51 8.23 7.43
CA VAL A 129 -8.23 9.18 6.59
C VAL A 129 -9.74 8.93 6.63
N HIS A 130 -10.17 7.66 6.61
CA HIS A 130 -11.58 7.32 6.72
C HIS A 130 -12.19 7.67 8.09
N ALA A 131 -11.40 7.77 9.15
CA ALA A 131 -11.87 8.21 10.47
C ALA A 131 -12.05 9.73 10.55
N PHE A 132 -11.16 10.51 9.92
CA PHE A 132 -11.10 11.96 10.10
C PHE A 132 -11.70 12.79 8.95
N VAL A 133 -11.76 12.25 7.74
CA VAL A 133 -12.34 12.96 6.59
C VAL A 133 -13.85 12.74 6.58
N TRP A 134 -14.60 13.83 6.79
CA TRP A 134 -16.05 13.82 6.66
C TRP A 134 -16.49 13.53 5.22
N ASP A 135 -17.62 12.83 5.05
CA ASP A 135 -18.23 12.60 3.74
C ASP A 135 -19.71 12.97 3.80
N ASP A 136 -20.12 13.86 2.91
CA ASP A 136 -21.44 14.48 2.89
C ASP A 136 -22.55 13.47 2.56
N SER A 137 -22.19 12.30 1.99
CA SER A 137 -23.10 11.17 1.75
C SER A 137 -23.69 10.56 3.05
N MET A 138 -23.22 10.99 4.22
CA MET A 138 -23.72 10.54 5.53
C MET A 138 -24.93 11.37 6.02
N ILE A 139 -25.30 12.44 5.32
CA ILE A 139 -26.34 13.40 5.74
C ILE A 139 -27.71 13.07 5.13
N HIS A 140 -27.75 12.41 3.96
CA HIS A 140 -29.01 12.05 3.28
C HIS A 140 -29.03 10.55 2.91
N PRO A 141 -29.53 9.68 3.81
CA PRO A 141 -29.78 8.27 3.47
C PRO A 141 -30.90 8.09 2.43
N SER A 142 -31.68 9.14 2.15
CA SER A 142 -32.88 9.08 1.30
C SER A 142 -32.61 9.16 -0.20
N ASP A 143 -31.39 9.47 -0.62
CA ASP A 143 -31.09 9.79 -2.03
C ASP A 143 -30.17 8.75 -2.68
N MET A 144 -30.00 7.59 -2.04
CA MET A 144 -29.37 6.41 -2.62
C MET A 144 -30.36 5.24 -2.67
N ASP A 145 -31.53 5.49 -3.26
CA ASP A 145 -32.30 4.59 -4.13
C ASP A 145 -33.53 5.32 -4.71
#